data_AF-A0A398AYZ5-F1
#
_entry.id   AF-A0A398AYZ5-F1
#
_cell.length_a   1.000
_cell.length_b   1.000
_cell.length_c   1.000
_cell.angle_alpha   90.00
_cell.angle_beta   90.00
_cell.angle_gamma   90.00
#
_symmetry.space_group_name_H-M   'P 1'
#
loop_
_entity.id
_entity.type
_entity.pdbx_description
1 polymer ?
#
loop_
_entity_poly.entity_id
_entity_poly.type
_entity_poly.pdbx_seq_one_letter_code
_entity_poly.pdbx_strand_id
1 'polypeptide(L)'
;MDNVVAKKVTAMFNHRRLNRSRSSLFTAFAASVISLIVFAIFIVSHVLVRDISEVVRIEIKTVVPYLPLRSEKEQSNYTITVTESNNLHVLDVFGGRDVSEKFQQRATEFLRDDCEVNFMMTWISPAEMFGKREILSVESVFKSHPRGCLIILSSTMDSPLGFRILKPFLDRGYRVAAITPDLPYLLKDTAGETWLEEIQTGKRDPGKISLAQNLSNLMRLAYLFKFGGVYLDTDMIVLKSFKHLRNVIGAQTLEPVSRNWTRLNNAVLIFDKNHPLLLKCIEEFALTFNGNVWGHNGPYLVSRVARAVEGTEGYNFTVMTPSAFYSVNWVEIEKLFKVPRTEKDLKRVRVKVLEMQRRSYGLHLWNKFSSKFEIEQGSAMDKIVTDHCVICEKVTAS
;
A
#
# COMPACT_ATOMS: atom_id res chain seq x y z
N MET A 1 51.07 57.92 15.02
CA MET A 1 50.99 57.94 16.50
C MET A 1 49.85 57.01 16.89
N ASP A 2 49.94 55.71 16.68
CA ASP A 2 50.91 54.73 17.20
C ASP A 2 50.94 54.69 18.74
N ASN A 3 50.28 53.68 19.30
CA ASN A 3 50.84 52.70 20.25
C ASN A 3 49.69 51.83 20.80
N VAL A 4 49.41 50.67 20.18
CA VAL A 4 50.03 49.35 20.43
C VAL A 4 49.27 48.53 21.47
N VAL A 5 48.91 47.35 20.99
CA VAL A 5 48.20 46.22 21.58
C VAL A 5 49.11 45.41 22.54
N ALA A 6 48.48 44.72 23.50
CA ALA A 6 48.92 43.50 24.21
C ALA A 6 49.93 43.56 25.39
N LYS A 7 49.47 43.02 26.53
CA LYS A 7 50.11 41.94 27.34
C LYS A 7 49.17 41.57 28.50
N LYS A 8 48.44 40.45 28.45
CA LYS A 8 48.82 39.07 28.82
C LYS A 8 49.59 38.92 30.15
N VAL A 9 48.89 38.33 31.12
CA VAL A 9 49.26 37.10 31.86
C VAL A 9 50.35 37.21 32.94
N THR A 10 50.05 36.54 34.07
CA THR A 10 50.93 36.03 35.15
C THR A 10 51.17 36.90 36.38
N ALA A 11 50.44 36.62 37.45
CA ALA A 11 51.03 36.45 38.77
C ALA A 11 50.41 35.21 39.43
N MET A 12 51.11 34.10 39.25
CA MET A 12 50.89 32.79 39.87
C MET A 12 51.19 32.85 41.37
N PHE A 13 50.31 32.23 42.16
CA PHE A 13 50.56 31.34 43.30
C PHE A 13 51.69 31.67 44.29
N ASN A 14 51.30 31.83 45.57
CA ASN A 14 51.87 30.93 46.58
C ASN A 14 50.93 30.64 47.77
N HIS A 15 51.15 29.45 48.31
CA HIS A 15 50.23 28.57 49.02
C HIS A 15 50.12 28.78 50.55
N ARG A 16 48.97 28.35 51.09
CA ARG A 16 48.73 27.66 52.39
C ARG A 16 48.77 28.46 53.71
N ARG A 17 47.57 28.60 54.30
CA ARG A 17 47.12 27.99 55.59
C ARG A 17 45.60 28.22 55.71
N LEU A 18 44.74 27.24 55.38
CA LEU A 18 44.11 26.22 56.25
C LEU A 18 43.28 26.77 57.44
N ASN A 19 42.03 26.26 57.52
CA ASN A 19 40.92 26.44 58.48
C ASN A 19 40.03 27.69 58.27
N ARG A 20 38.69 27.65 58.31
CA ARG A 20 37.66 26.64 58.68
C ARG A 20 36.30 27.25 58.23
N SER A 21 35.45 26.61 57.43
CA SER A 21 34.18 26.02 57.90
C SER A 21 33.42 25.45 56.68
N ARG A 22 33.42 24.11 56.56
CA ARG A 22 32.56 23.33 55.66
C ARG A 22 31.25 23.07 56.39
N SER A 23 30.09 23.49 55.88
CA SER A 23 28.82 22.93 56.35
C SER A 23 28.57 21.60 55.62
N SER A 24 29.02 20.51 56.25
CA SER A 24 28.81 19.14 55.74
C SER A 24 27.34 18.78 55.55
N LEU A 25 26.43 19.49 56.24
CA LEU A 25 24.98 19.33 56.17
C LEU A 25 24.39 19.65 54.80
N PHE A 26 24.89 20.68 54.10
CA PHE A 26 24.29 21.09 52.82
C PHE A 26 24.63 20.14 51.68
N THR A 27 25.87 19.67 51.63
CA THR A 27 26.32 18.63 50.69
C THR A 27 25.69 17.27 50.99
N ALA A 28 25.52 16.92 52.27
CA ALA A 28 24.85 15.68 52.66
C ALA A 28 23.35 15.71 52.31
N PHE A 29 22.68 16.85 52.53
CA PHE A 29 21.27 17.02 52.20
C PHE A 29 21.01 16.92 50.69
N ALA A 30 21.83 17.60 49.87
CA ALA A 30 21.71 17.52 48.41
C ALA A 30 21.93 16.09 47.87
N ALA A 31 22.91 15.37 48.41
CA ALA A 31 23.16 13.97 48.03
C ALA A 31 22.00 13.05 48.45
N SER A 32 21.43 13.23 49.64
CA SER A 32 20.28 12.45 50.11
C SER A 32 19.03 12.66 49.25
N VAL A 33 18.74 13.90 48.82
CA VAL A 33 17.58 14.19 47.97
C VAL A 33 17.73 13.55 46.59
N ILE A 34 18.92 13.63 45.98
CA ILE A 34 19.18 13.00 44.68
C ILE A 34 19.04 11.46 44.79
N SER A 35 19.57 10.87 45.87
CA SER A 35 19.48 9.42 46.09
C SER A 35 18.03 8.96 46.29
N LEU A 36 17.19 9.75 46.97
CA LEU A 36 15.75 9.50 47.13
C LEU A 36 14.99 9.55 45.80
N ILE A 37 15.31 10.52 44.93
CA ILE A 37 14.68 10.65 43.61
C ILE A 37 15.04 9.45 42.72
N VAL A 38 16.32 9.05 42.69
CA VAL A 38 16.77 7.90 41.90
C VAL A 38 16.14 6.60 42.43
N PHE A 39 16.05 6.44 43.75
CA PHE A 39 15.40 5.29 44.37
C PHE A 39 13.90 5.24 44.09
N ALA A 40 13.20 6.37 44.12
CA ALA A 40 11.78 6.46 43.76
C ALA A 40 11.54 6.09 42.28
N ILE A 41 12.37 6.59 41.36
CA ILE A 41 12.29 6.22 39.93
C ILE A 41 12.55 4.72 39.74
N PHE A 42 13.52 4.16 40.47
CA PHE A 42 13.84 2.73 40.41
C PHE A 42 12.69 1.85 40.95
N ILE A 43 12.07 2.25 42.07
CA ILE A 43 10.89 1.56 42.63
C ILE A 43 9.71 1.67 41.67
N VAL A 44 9.37 2.85 41.15
CA VAL A 44 8.25 3.01 40.21
C VAL A 44 8.48 2.15 38.96
N SER A 45 9.72 2.10 38.46
CA SER A 45 10.07 1.24 37.31
C SER A 45 9.95 -0.25 37.65
N HIS A 46 10.38 -0.68 38.84
CA HIS A 46 10.25 -2.08 39.28
C HIS A 46 8.81 -2.48 39.62
N VAL A 47 8.00 -1.56 40.15
CA VAL A 47 6.58 -1.78 40.42
C VAL A 47 5.80 -1.87 39.11
N LEU A 48 6.06 -0.99 38.14
CA LEU A 48 5.46 -1.09 36.79
C LEU A 48 5.87 -2.38 36.05
N VAL A 49 7.08 -2.88 36.30
CA VAL A 49 7.57 -4.14 35.69
C VAL A 49 7.02 -5.37 36.42
N ARG A 50 6.74 -5.30 37.73
CA ARG A 50 6.17 -6.42 38.50
C ARG A 50 4.66 -6.60 38.32
N ASP A 51 3.92 -5.51 38.10
CA ASP A 51 2.45 -5.54 37.92
C ASP A 51 1.99 -6.05 36.53
N ILE A 52 2.94 -6.48 35.68
CA ILE A 52 2.67 -7.09 34.36
C ILE A 52 2.83 -8.63 34.40
N SER A 53 3.06 -9.24 35.58
CA SER A 53 3.36 -10.69 35.67
C SER A 53 2.35 -11.57 36.42
N GLU A 54 1.18 -11.07 36.84
CA GLU A 54 0.10 -11.96 37.31
C GLU A 54 -0.76 -12.44 36.14
N VAL A 55 -0.40 -13.63 35.64
CA VAL A 55 -1.22 -14.42 34.71
C VAL A 55 -2.39 -15.02 35.48
N VAL A 56 -3.54 -14.35 35.47
CA VAL A 56 -4.81 -14.97 35.85
C VAL A 56 -5.25 -15.89 34.69
N ARG A 57 -5.12 -17.21 34.87
CA ARG A 57 -5.74 -18.20 33.96
C ARG A 57 -7.24 -18.17 34.14
N ILE A 58 -7.94 -17.46 33.25
CA ILE A 58 -9.37 -17.61 33.07
C ILE A 58 -9.58 -18.61 31.92
N GLU A 59 -9.98 -19.84 32.25
CA GLU A 59 -10.53 -20.76 31.25
C GLU A 59 -11.89 -20.22 30.77
N ILE A 60 -11.89 -19.47 29.68
CA ILE A 60 -13.11 -19.11 28.97
C ILE A 60 -13.33 -20.15 27.87
N LYS A 61 -14.24 -21.11 28.11
CA LYS A 61 -14.91 -21.85 27.03
C LYS A 61 -15.73 -20.86 26.21
N THR A 62 -15.11 -20.22 25.22
CA THR A 62 -15.82 -19.42 24.22
C THR A 62 -16.10 -20.31 23.01
N VAL A 63 -17.32 -20.83 22.98
CA VAL A 63 -18.01 -21.12 21.72
C VAL A 63 -17.98 -19.81 20.93
N VAL A 64 -17.19 -19.78 19.85
CA VAL A 64 -17.14 -18.65 18.92
C VAL A 64 -18.52 -18.56 18.27
N PRO A 65 -19.33 -17.51 18.53
CA PRO A 65 -20.47 -17.27 17.68
C PRO A 65 -19.86 -16.79 16.36
N TYR A 66 -20.05 -17.56 15.30
CA TYR A 66 -19.99 -17.01 13.95
C TYR A 66 -20.87 -15.75 13.95
N LEU A 67 -20.25 -14.57 13.96
CA LEU A 67 -20.94 -13.34 13.64
C LEU A 67 -21.41 -13.52 12.19
N PRO A 68 -22.73 -13.62 11.93
CA PRO A 68 -23.19 -13.72 10.57
C PRO A 68 -22.72 -12.44 9.88
N LEU A 69 -21.99 -12.61 8.78
CA LEU A 69 -21.76 -11.56 7.80
C LEU A 69 -23.14 -10.99 7.47
N ARG A 70 -23.48 -9.87 8.10
CA ARG A 70 -24.69 -9.13 7.77
C ARG A 70 -24.54 -8.83 6.29
N SER A 71 -25.41 -9.41 5.47
CA SER A 71 -25.49 -9.03 4.07
C SER A 71 -25.65 -7.51 4.05
N GLU A 72 -24.63 -6.81 3.60
CA GLU A 72 -24.76 -5.42 3.26
C GLU A 72 -25.79 -5.40 2.14
N LYS A 73 -27.03 -5.01 2.50
CA LYS A 73 -28.01 -4.56 1.53
C LYS A 73 -27.41 -3.35 0.84
N GLU A 74 -26.72 -3.57 -0.28
CA GLU A 74 -26.38 -2.51 -1.22
C GLU A 74 -27.70 -1.99 -1.81
N GLN A 75 -28.16 -0.84 -1.32
CA GLN A 75 -29.04 0.03 -2.07
C GLN A 75 -28.15 1.04 -2.80
N SER A 76 -27.50 0.53 -3.86
CA SER A 76 -26.83 1.34 -4.86
C SER A 76 -27.90 1.88 -5.81
N ASN A 77 -28.28 3.14 -5.66
CA ASN A 77 -29.01 3.88 -6.70
C ASN A 77 -28.04 4.29 -7.83
N TYR A 78 -27.36 3.32 -8.41
CA TYR A 78 -26.75 3.42 -9.73
C TYR A 78 -27.46 2.38 -10.60
N THR A 79 -28.52 2.81 -11.27
CA THR A 79 -29.14 2.06 -12.35
C THR A 79 -28.21 2.13 -13.55
N ILE A 80 -27.14 1.34 -13.55
CA ILE A 80 -26.57 0.89 -14.81
C ILE A 80 -27.39 -0.34 -15.15
N THR A 81 -28.36 -0.18 -16.05
CA THR A 81 -29.00 -1.29 -16.73
C THR A 81 -27.92 -2.00 -17.56
N VAL A 82 -27.19 -2.92 -16.92
CA VAL A 82 -26.33 -3.88 -17.61
C VAL A 82 -27.26 -5.00 -18.07
N THR A 83 -27.73 -4.91 -19.31
CA THR A 83 -28.31 -6.06 -20.00
C THR A 83 -27.25 -7.16 -20.06
N GLU A 84 -27.64 -8.41 -19.76
CA GLU A 84 -26.78 -9.60 -19.69
C GLU A 84 -25.85 -9.79 -20.90
N SER A 85 -26.16 -9.17 -22.05
CA SER A 85 -25.35 -9.20 -23.28
C SER A 85 -24.02 -8.45 -23.22
N ASN A 86 -23.79 -7.54 -22.27
CA ASN A 86 -22.61 -6.65 -22.28
C ASN A 86 -21.44 -7.10 -21.41
N ASN A 87 -21.62 -8.08 -20.51
CA ASN A 87 -20.56 -8.46 -19.56
C ASN A 87 -19.40 -9.22 -20.21
N LEU A 88 -19.64 -9.98 -21.29
CA LEU A 88 -18.61 -10.79 -21.96
C LEU A 88 -17.76 -9.99 -22.95
N HIS A 89 -18.20 -8.82 -23.40
CA HIS A 89 -17.45 -7.97 -24.35
C HIS A 89 -16.07 -7.55 -23.83
N VAL A 90 -15.88 -7.55 -22.51
CA VAL A 90 -14.56 -7.29 -21.90
C VAL A 90 -13.54 -8.38 -22.25
N LEU A 91 -13.97 -9.61 -22.53
CA LEU A 91 -13.09 -10.74 -22.87
C LEU A 91 -12.64 -10.69 -24.33
N ASP A 92 -13.51 -10.23 -25.23
CA ASP A 92 -13.20 -10.09 -26.66
C ASP A 92 -12.02 -9.13 -26.89
N VAL A 93 -11.92 -8.12 -26.03
CA VAL A 93 -10.85 -7.11 -26.04
C VAL A 93 -9.49 -7.68 -25.64
N PHE A 94 -9.46 -8.79 -24.88
CA PHE A 94 -8.23 -9.34 -24.31
C PHE A 94 -7.92 -10.78 -24.81
N GLY A 95 -8.45 -11.17 -25.96
CA GLY A 95 -8.26 -12.52 -26.53
C GLY A 95 -8.29 -12.61 -28.07
N GLY A 96 -8.19 -11.48 -28.78
CA GLY A 96 -8.16 -11.47 -30.26
C GLY A 96 -6.84 -12.01 -30.82
N ARG A 97 -6.91 -12.79 -31.92
CA ARG A 97 -5.74 -13.45 -32.57
C ARG A 97 -4.56 -12.51 -32.91
N ASP A 98 -4.82 -11.22 -33.16
CA ASP A 98 -3.79 -10.22 -33.49
C ASP A 98 -3.15 -9.53 -32.26
N VAL A 99 -3.60 -9.86 -31.04
CA VAL A 99 -3.16 -9.24 -29.78
C VAL A 99 -1.99 -10.03 -29.15
N SER A 100 -1.91 -11.35 -29.39
CA SER A 100 -1.02 -12.27 -28.66
C SER A 100 0.47 -12.05 -28.85
N GLU A 101 0.92 -12.07 -30.10
CA GLU A 101 2.34 -11.88 -30.41
C GLU A 101 2.80 -10.47 -30.03
N LYS A 102 1.91 -9.48 -30.16
CA LYS A 102 2.21 -8.08 -29.82
C LYS A 102 2.35 -7.88 -28.31
N PHE A 103 1.51 -8.51 -27.47
CA PHE A 103 1.59 -8.33 -26.02
C PHE A 103 2.89 -8.89 -25.45
N GLN A 104 3.18 -10.17 -25.69
CA GLN A 104 4.37 -10.82 -25.13
C GLN A 104 5.64 -10.09 -25.54
N GLN A 105 5.77 -9.75 -26.83
CA GLN A 105 6.93 -9.05 -27.36
C GLN A 105 7.09 -7.69 -26.68
N ARG A 106 6.06 -6.84 -26.70
CA ARG A 106 6.12 -5.47 -26.13
C ARG A 106 6.40 -5.48 -24.64
N ALA A 107 5.74 -6.37 -23.89
CA ALA A 107 5.97 -6.48 -22.44
C ALA A 107 7.40 -6.95 -22.15
N THR A 108 7.90 -7.95 -22.88
CA THR A 108 9.26 -8.46 -22.67
C THR A 108 10.31 -7.40 -23.06
N GLU A 109 10.16 -6.74 -24.19
CA GLU A 109 11.05 -5.67 -24.63
C GLU A 109 11.09 -4.52 -23.62
N PHE A 110 9.92 -4.06 -23.15
CA PHE A 110 9.84 -3.00 -22.15
C PHE A 110 10.55 -3.35 -20.83
N LEU A 111 10.47 -4.62 -20.41
CA LEU A 111 11.08 -5.12 -19.16
C LEU A 111 12.56 -5.50 -19.29
N ARG A 112 13.13 -5.60 -20.49
CA ARG A 112 14.55 -5.96 -20.73
C ARG A 112 15.52 -4.83 -20.37
N ASP A 113 15.04 -3.61 -20.38
CA ASP A 113 15.82 -2.42 -20.08
C ASP A 113 16.09 -2.29 -18.55
N ASP A 114 17.10 -1.50 -18.16
CA ASP A 114 17.55 -1.34 -16.75
C ASP A 114 16.51 -0.59 -15.88
N CYS A 115 15.47 -1.31 -15.46
CA CYS A 115 14.45 -0.86 -14.52
C CYS A 115 14.88 -1.18 -13.09
N GLU A 116 14.89 -0.19 -12.20
CA GLU A 116 15.24 -0.47 -10.80
C GLU A 116 14.13 -1.24 -10.06
N VAL A 117 12.87 -1.02 -10.44
CA VAL A 117 11.68 -1.75 -10.00
C VAL A 117 10.67 -1.76 -11.15
N ASN A 118 10.10 -2.93 -11.43
CA ASN A 118 9.06 -3.13 -12.45
C ASN A 118 7.67 -3.08 -11.79
N PHE A 119 6.91 -2.06 -12.12
CA PHE A 119 5.54 -1.85 -11.69
C PHE A 119 4.54 -2.22 -12.77
N MET A 120 3.37 -2.66 -12.31
CA MET A 120 2.23 -2.98 -13.14
C MET A 120 0.94 -2.45 -12.50
N MET A 121 0.08 -1.85 -13.31
CA MET A 121 -1.30 -1.50 -12.97
C MET A 121 -2.27 -2.12 -13.98
N THR A 122 -3.54 -2.27 -13.61
CA THR A 122 -4.61 -2.70 -14.53
C THR A 122 -5.63 -1.59 -14.70
N TRP A 123 -5.99 -1.26 -15.94
CA TRP A 123 -7.05 -0.29 -16.25
C TRP A 123 -7.96 -0.81 -17.36
N ILE A 124 -9.19 -1.19 -16.99
CA ILE A 124 -10.17 -1.79 -17.93
C ILE A 124 -11.27 -0.79 -18.32
N SER A 125 -11.31 0.37 -17.67
CA SER A 125 -12.25 1.46 -17.97
C SER A 125 -11.84 2.25 -19.22
N PRO A 126 -12.73 3.08 -19.80
CA PRO A 126 -12.38 4.00 -20.88
C PRO A 126 -11.17 4.88 -20.53
N ALA A 127 -10.37 5.25 -21.53
CA ALA A 127 -9.16 6.05 -21.31
C ALA A 127 -9.48 7.48 -20.85
N GLU A 128 -10.63 8.01 -21.24
CA GLU A 128 -11.16 9.31 -20.82
C GLU A 128 -11.39 9.40 -19.31
N MET A 129 -11.58 8.25 -18.66
CA MET A 129 -11.77 8.16 -17.21
C MET A 129 -10.45 8.03 -16.44
N PHE A 130 -9.31 7.89 -17.13
CA PHE A 130 -7.99 7.85 -16.49
C PHE A 130 -7.60 9.28 -16.06
N GLY A 131 -8.12 9.67 -14.90
CA GLY A 131 -8.17 11.06 -14.46
C GLY A 131 -7.03 11.45 -13.54
N LYS A 132 -7.21 12.59 -12.87
CA LYS A 132 -6.21 13.18 -11.96
C LYS A 132 -5.80 12.25 -10.82
N ARG A 133 -6.70 11.37 -10.35
CA ARG A 133 -6.43 10.43 -9.26
C ARG A 133 -5.51 9.30 -9.71
N GLU A 134 -5.77 8.74 -10.88
CA GLU A 134 -4.95 7.69 -11.48
C GLU A 134 -3.58 8.25 -11.89
N ILE A 135 -3.55 9.47 -12.44
CA ILE A 135 -2.31 10.20 -12.71
C ILE A 135 -1.50 10.40 -11.43
N LEU A 136 -2.12 10.81 -10.32
CA LEU A 136 -1.42 10.93 -9.03
C LEU A 136 -0.77 9.60 -8.59
N SER A 137 -1.43 8.46 -8.82
CA SER A 137 -0.83 7.14 -8.55
C SER A 137 0.42 6.93 -9.40
N VAL A 138 0.37 7.22 -10.70
CA VAL A 138 1.52 7.13 -11.61
C VAL A 138 2.64 8.10 -11.19
N GLU A 139 2.31 9.34 -10.83
CA GLU A 139 3.27 10.32 -10.33
C GLU A 139 3.97 9.83 -9.06
N SER A 140 3.23 9.21 -8.14
CA SER A 140 3.79 8.69 -6.89
C SER A 140 4.80 7.57 -7.13
N VAL A 141 4.58 6.71 -8.15
CA VAL A 141 5.54 5.69 -8.58
C VAL A 141 6.84 6.37 -9.00
N PHE A 142 6.78 7.31 -9.95
CA PHE A 142 7.98 7.96 -10.49
C PHE A 142 8.65 8.93 -9.52
N LYS A 143 7.91 9.46 -8.55
CA LYS A 143 8.46 10.23 -7.43
C LYS A 143 9.37 9.36 -6.55
N SER A 144 8.91 8.14 -6.23
CA SER A 144 9.64 7.21 -5.37
C SER A 144 10.68 6.38 -6.12
N HIS A 145 10.49 6.21 -7.43
CA HIS A 145 11.31 5.41 -8.32
C HIS A 145 11.53 6.13 -9.66
N PRO A 146 12.44 7.12 -9.73
CA PRO A 146 12.71 7.86 -10.95
C PRO A 146 13.25 6.98 -12.11
N ARG A 147 13.86 5.83 -11.79
CA ARG A 147 14.29 4.82 -12.78
C ARG A 147 13.40 3.57 -12.76
N GLY A 148 12.22 3.67 -12.18
CA GLY A 148 11.21 2.61 -12.22
C GLY A 148 10.59 2.51 -13.60
N CYS A 149 9.96 1.37 -13.86
CA CYS A 149 9.22 1.12 -15.10
C CYS A 149 7.78 0.76 -14.75
N LEU A 150 6.83 1.35 -15.46
CA LEU A 150 5.41 1.11 -15.23
C LEU A 150 4.75 0.61 -16.52
N ILE A 151 4.19 -0.59 -16.47
CA ILE A 151 3.22 -1.02 -17.46
C ILE A 151 1.81 -0.81 -16.91
N ILE A 152 0.88 -0.39 -17.77
CA ILE A 152 -0.55 -0.36 -17.50
C ILE A 152 -1.21 -1.36 -18.45
N LEU A 153 -1.71 -2.49 -17.92
CA LEU A 153 -2.52 -3.44 -18.70
C LEU A 153 -3.86 -2.80 -19.01
N SER A 154 -4.03 -2.37 -20.25
CA SER A 154 -5.21 -1.63 -20.69
C SER A 154 -5.28 -1.56 -22.20
N SER A 155 -6.38 -2.03 -22.77
CA SER A 155 -6.69 -1.87 -24.20
C SER A 155 -7.10 -0.45 -24.56
N THR A 156 -7.78 0.24 -23.66
CA THR A 156 -8.28 1.60 -23.89
C THR A 156 -7.15 2.62 -23.82
N MET A 157 -6.18 2.43 -22.91
CA MET A 157 -4.99 3.27 -22.82
C MET A 157 -3.92 2.92 -23.85
N ASP A 158 -3.91 1.71 -24.40
CA ASP A 158 -3.05 1.33 -25.53
C ASP A 158 -3.61 1.89 -26.86
N SER A 159 -3.76 3.22 -26.90
CA SER A 159 -4.42 3.98 -27.95
C SER A 159 -3.78 5.37 -28.10
N PRO A 160 -4.08 6.12 -29.18
CA PRO A 160 -3.60 7.50 -29.33
C PRO A 160 -4.03 8.43 -28.18
N LEU A 161 -5.19 8.20 -27.57
CA LEU A 161 -5.64 8.98 -26.41
C LEU A 161 -4.81 8.63 -25.17
N GLY A 162 -4.62 7.34 -24.87
CA GLY A 162 -3.80 6.94 -23.74
C GLY A 162 -2.34 7.36 -23.90
N PHE A 163 -1.80 7.34 -25.13
CA PHE A 163 -0.50 7.95 -25.42
C PHE A 163 -0.46 9.44 -25.05
N ARG A 164 -1.47 10.24 -25.43
CA ARG A 164 -1.55 11.65 -25.03
C ARG A 164 -1.62 11.84 -23.51
N ILE A 165 -2.35 10.98 -22.81
CA ILE A 165 -2.45 11.01 -21.33
C ILE A 165 -1.09 10.72 -20.70
N LEU A 166 -0.33 9.76 -21.24
CA LEU A 166 0.98 9.36 -20.69
C LEU A 166 2.15 10.22 -21.20
N LYS A 167 1.97 10.97 -22.29
CA LYS A 167 3.01 11.81 -22.93
C LYS A 167 3.75 12.73 -21.94
N PRO A 168 3.10 13.40 -20.96
CA PRO A 168 3.80 14.25 -20.00
C PRO A 168 4.88 13.52 -19.17
N PHE A 169 4.72 12.22 -18.93
CA PHE A 169 5.71 11.38 -18.26
C PHE A 169 6.85 11.01 -19.22
N LEU A 170 6.50 10.59 -20.43
CA LEU A 170 7.45 10.22 -21.48
C LEU A 170 8.37 11.40 -21.84
N ASP A 171 7.81 12.60 -21.99
CA ASP A 171 8.56 13.84 -22.28
C ASP A 171 9.59 14.18 -21.18
N ARG A 172 9.41 13.66 -19.96
CA ARG A 172 10.34 13.82 -18.83
C ARG A 172 11.30 12.63 -18.66
N GLY A 173 11.28 11.68 -19.59
CA GLY A 173 12.16 10.50 -19.57
C GLY A 173 11.70 9.38 -18.63
N TYR A 174 10.48 9.47 -18.07
CA TYR A 174 9.92 8.36 -17.29
C TYR A 174 9.48 7.22 -18.21
N ARG A 175 9.65 5.99 -17.72
CA ARG A 175 9.35 4.77 -18.48
C ARG A 175 7.97 4.24 -18.12
N VAL A 176 6.98 4.64 -18.91
CA VAL A 176 5.60 4.18 -18.78
C VAL A 176 5.06 3.69 -20.12
N ALA A 177 4.33 2.58 -20.13
CA ALA A 177 3.63 2.10 -21.32
C ALA A 177 2.26 1.54 -20.95
N ALA A 178 1.25 1.88 -21.74
CA ALA A 178 0.01 1.11 -21.77
C ALA A 178 0.13 0.01 -22.81
N ILE A 179 -0.26 -1.21 -22.46
CA ILE A 179 -0.19 -2.37 -23.34
C ILE A 179 -1.48 -3.17 -23.17
N THR A 180 -2.14 -3.48 -24.28
CA THR A 180 -3.30 -4.39 -24.30
C THR A 180 -2.87 -5.78 -23.83
N PRO A 181 -3.42 -6.32 -22.72
CA PRO A 181 -3.08 -7.67 -22.27
C PRO A 181 -3.67 -8.74 -23.17
N ASP A 182 -2.97 -9.86 -23.27
CA ASP A 182 -3.50 -11.11 -23.82
C ASP A 182 -3.80 -12.09 -22.68
N LEU A 183 -5.08 -12.37 -22.43
CA LEU A 183 -5.53 -13.28 -21.39
C LEU A 183 -5.13 -14.74 -21.66
N PRO A 184 -5.38 -15.34 -22.85
CA PRO A 184 -4.87 -16.68 -23.16
C PRO A 184 -3.38 -16.85 -22.84
N TYR A 185 -2.53 -15.91 -23.25
CA TYR A 185 -1.10 -15.92 -22.96
C TYR A 185 -0.83 -15.81 -21.45
N LEU A 186 -1.48 -14.87 -20.76
CA LEU A 186 -1.33 -14.65 -19.32
C LEU A 186 -1.80 -15.83 -18.47
N LEU A 187 -2.78 -16.60 -18.95
CA LEU A 187 -3.32 -17.74 -18.22
C LEU A 187 -2.71 -19.06 -18.65
N LYS A 188 -1.99 -19.10 -19.78
CA LYS A 188 -1.36 -20.32 -20.31
C LYS A 188 -0.60 -21.11 -19.25
N ASP A 189 -0.83 -22.42 -19.22
CA ASP A 189 -0.26 -23.41 -18.31
C ASP A 189 -0.70 -23.20 -16.85
N THR A 190 -1.92 -22.66 -16.64
CA THR A 190 -2.53 -22.48 -15.32
C THR A 190 -4.01 -22.87 -15.35
N ALA A 191 -4.60 -23.11 -14.18
CA ALA A 191 -6.05 -23.36 -14.06
C ALA A 191 -6.92 -22.19 -14.58
N GLY A 192 -6.34 -21.00 -14.77
CA GLY A 192 -7.01 -19.86 -15.36
C GLY A 192 -7.47 -20.09 -16.81
N GLU A 193 -6.81 -20.98 -17.57
CA GLU A 193 -7.25 -21.32 -18.94
C GLU A 193 -8.64 -21.95 -18.93
N THR A 194 -8.84 -22.95 -18.07
CA THR A 194 -10.14 -23.62 -17.91
C THR A 194 -11.21 -22.63 -17.46
N TRP A 195 -10.89 -21.75 -16.50
CA TRP A 195 -11.84 -20.71 -16.09
C TRP A 195 -12.22 -19.78 -17.23
N LEU A 196 -11.24 -19.33 -18.04
CA LEU A 196 -11.50 -18.46 -19.19
C LEU A 196 -12.40 -19.15 -20.22
N GLU A 197 -12.11 -20.41 -20.56
CA GLU A 197 -12.95 -21.21 -21.47
C GLU A 197 -14.37 -21.35 -20.94
N GLU A 198 -14.54 -21.67 -19.65
CA GLU A 198 -15.85 -21.85 -19.03
C GLU A 198 -16.68 -20.56 -19.04
N ILE A 199 -16.06 -19.40 -18.79
CA ILE A 199 -16.75 -18.10 -18.90
C ILE A 199 -17.13 -17.80 -20.35
N GLN A 200 -16.21 -18.00 -21.31
CA GLN A 200 -16.45 -17.73 -22.73
C GLN A 200 -17.53 -18.64 -23.33
N THR A 201 -17.58 -19.89 -22.91
CA THR A 201 -18.57 -20.88 -23.38
C THR A 201 -19.88 -20.83 -22.59
N GLY A 202 -19.99 -19.98 -21.57
CA GLY A 202 -21.17 -19.88 -20.70
C GLY A 202 -21.36 -21.07 -19.75
N LYS A 203 -20.38 -21.97 -19.61
CA LYS A 203 -20.40 -23.07 -18.63
C LYS A 203 -20.30 -22.56 -17.19
N ARG A 204 -19.71 -21.38 -16.98
CA ARG A 204 -19.58 -20.72 -15.68
C ARG A 204 -20.29 -19.38 -15.68
N ASP A 205 -21.12 -19.15 -14.65
CA ASP A 205 -21.81 -17.89 -14.42
C ASP A 205 -20.78 -16.78 -14.05
N PRO A 206 -20.70 -15.66 -14.79
CA PRO A 206 -19.85 -14.52 -14.43
C PRO A 206 -20.33 -13.79 -13.16
N GLY A 207 -21.57 -13.98 -12.74
CA GLY A 207 -22.20 -13.40 -11.56
C GLY A 207 -22.54 -11.91 -11.69
N LYS A 208 -23.09 -11.34 -10.60
CA LYS A 208 -23.55 -9.94 -10.55
C LYS A 208 -22.46 -8.89 -10.34
N ILE A 209 -21.30 -9.27 -9.79
CA ILE A 209 -20.17 -8.36 -9.63
C ILE A 209 -19.48 -8.23 -10.98
N SER A 210 -19.12 -7.01 -11.35
CA SER A 210 -18.49 -6.67 -12.64
C SER A 210 -17.40 -7.68 -13.03
N LEU A 211 -17.55 -8.29 -14.23
CA LEU A 211 -16.55 -9.20 -14.76
C LEU A 211 -15.20 -8.51 -14.94
N ALA A 212 -15.18 -7.23 -15.33
CA ALA A 212 -13.95 -6.44 -15.40
C ALA A 212 -13.23 -6.36 -14.05
N GLN A 213 -13.96 -6.19 -12.95
CA GLN A 213 -13.36 -6.19 -11.60
C GLN A 213 -12.75 -7.56 -11.27
N ASN A 214 -13.45 -8.65 -11.55
CA ASN A 214 -12.93 -10.00 -11.33
C ASN A 214 -11.73 -10.30 -12.24
N LEU A 215 -11.76 -9.81 -13.48
CA LEU A 215 -10.69 -9.97 -14.44
C LEU A 215 -9.42 -9.22 -14.02
N SER A 216 -9.56 -8.01 -13.47
CA SER A 216 -8.43 -7.29 -12.85
C SER A 216 -7.80 -8.09 -11.69
N ASN A 217 -8.61 -8.80 -10.89
CA ASN A 217 -8.10 -9.68 -9.83
C ASN A 217 -7.32 -10.88 -10.39
N LEU A 218 -7.75 -11.46 -11.51
CA LEU A 218 -7.03 -12.56 -12.15
C LEU A 218 -5.77 -12.08 -12.88
N MET A 219 -5.87 -11.01 -13.68
CA MET A 219 -4.76 -10.47 -14.47
C MET A 219 -3.58 -10.04 -13.61
N ARG A 220 -3.81 -9.43 -12.45
CA ARG A 220 -2.71 -9.05 -11.55
C ARG A 220 -1.92 -10.25 -11.04
N LEU A 221 -2.61 -11.36 -10.75
CA LEU A 221 -1.97 -12.60 -10.30
C LEU A 221 -1.22 -13.27 -11.46
N ALA A 222 -1.88 -13.39 -12.61
CA ALA A 222 -1.33 -14.00 -13.82
C ALA A 222 -0.11 -13.25 -14.36
N TYR A 223 -0.17 -11.92 -14.41
CA TYR A 223 0.96 -11.09 -14.81
C TYR A 223 2.16 -11.27 -13.87
N LEU A 224 1.94 -11.15 -12.55
CA LEU A 224 3.01 -11.36 -11.58
C LEU A 224 3.58 -12.77 -11.66
N PHE A 225 2.76 -13.78 -11.94
CA PHE A 225 3.27 -15.15 -12.10
C PHE A 225 4.22 -15.25 -13.30
N LYS A 226 3.91 -14.62 -14.43
CA LYS A 226 4.74 -14.70 -15.65
C LYS A 226 5.92 -13.75 -15.70
N PHE A 227 5.80 -12.57 -15.09
CA PHE A 227 6.79 -11.49 -15.21
C PHE A 227 7.42 -11.08 -13.86
N GLY A 228 6.79 -11.40 -12.74
CA GLY A 228 7.18 -10.89 -11.42
C GLY A 228 6.99 -9.38 -11.31
N GLY A 229 7.60 -8.79 -10.28
CA GLY A 229 7.60 -7.34 -10.04
C GLY A 229 6.58 -6.90 -9.00
N VAL A 230 6.02 -5.72 -9.20
CA VAL A 230 5.10 -5.05 -8.28
C VAL A 230 3.78 -4.78 -8.98
N TYR A 231 2.68 -5.29 -8.45
CA TYR A 231 1.34 -4.85 -8.81
C TYR A 231 0.86 -3.73 -7.88
N LEU A 232 0.17 -2.74 -8.44
CA LEU A 232 -0.56 -1.69 -7.73
C LEU A 232 -1.96 -1.52 -8.34
N ASP A 233 -2.99 -1.36 -7.51
CA ASP A 233 -4.25 -0.74 -7.93
C ASP A 233 -3.96 0.72 -8.33
N THR A 234 -4.74 1.28 -9.27
CA THR A 234 -4.53 2.65 -9.79
C THR A 234 -4.87 3.76 -8.80
N ASP A 235 -5.27 3.40 -7.58
CA ASP A 235 -5.56 4.29 -6.46
C ASP A 235 -4.62 4.02 -5.27
N MET A 236 -3.45 3.42 -5.53
CA MET A 236 -2.34 3.29 -4.60
C MET A 236 -1.36 4.45 -4.77
N ILE A 237 -1.08 5.18 -3.70
CA ILE A 237 -0.03 6.20 -3.67
C ILE A 237 1.24 5.60 -3.08
N VAL A 238 2.33 5.58 -3.86
CA VAL A 238 3.65 5.12 -3.41
C VAL A 238 4.33 6.23 -2.61
N LEU A 239 4.62 5.94 -1.34
CA LEU A 239 5.21 6.90 -0.39
C LEU A 239 6.70 6.65 -0.15
N LYS A 240 7.19 5.43 -0.41
CA LYS A 240 8.59 5.03 -0.21
C LYS A 240 9.06 4.04 -1.26
N SER A 241 10.39 3.89 -1.34
CA SER A 241 11.00 2.95 -2.26
C SER A 241 10.71 1.48 -1.93
N PHE A 242 10.38 0.71 -2.96
CA PHE A 242 10.10 -0.74 -2.92
C PHE A 242 11.32 -1.60 -3.29
N LYS A 243 12.51 -1.00 -3.52
CA LYS A 243 13.72 -1.69 -4.02
C LYS A 243 14.12 -2.94 -3.21
N HIS A 244 13.81 -2.96 -1.92
CA HIS A 244 14.19 -4.03 -1.00
C HIS A 244 13.00 -4.91 -0.60
N LEU A 245 11.84 -4.73 -1.23
CA LEU A 245 10.67 -5.57 -1.01
C LEU A 245 10.66 -6.74 -1.99
N ARG A 246 10.39 -7.94 -1.48
CA ARG A 246 10.37 -9.16 -2.28
C ARG A 246 9.42 -10.18 -1.64
N ASN A 247 8.53 -10.76 -2.44
CA ASN A 247 7.51 -11.72 -1.99
C ASN A 247 6.70 -11.20 -0.80
N VAL A 248 6.10 -10.01 -0.97
CA VAL A 248 5.34 -9.28 0.05
C VAL A 248 3.88 -9.17 -0.34
N ILE A 249 3.01 -9.38 0.65
CA ILE A 249 1.58 -9.05 0.62
C ILE A 249 1.20 -8.24 1.85
N GLY A 250 0.28 -7.29 1.70
CA GLY A 250 -0.18 -6.45 2.81
C GLY A 250 -1.40 -7.04 3.54
N ALA A 251 -1.36 -7.03 4.87
CA ALA A 251 -2.53 -7.24 5.71
C ALA A 251 -3.40 -5.99 5.72
N GLN A 252 -4.66 -6.11 5.33
CA GLN A 252 -5.67 -5.05 5.40
C GLN A 252 -6.16 -4.85 6.83
N THR A 253 -6.41 -5.94 7.57
CA THR A 253 -6.92 -5.90 8.94
C THR A 253 -6.18 -6.89 9.83
N LEU A 254 -6.11 -6.55 11.11
CA LEU A 254 -5.58 -7.41 12.17
C LEU A 254 -6.68 -7.70 13.19
N GLU A 255 -6.58 -8.84 13.86
CA GLU A 255 -7.35 -9.10 15.07
C GLU A 255 -6.80 -8.18 16.20
N PRO A 256 -7.66 -7.52 16.99
CA PRO A 256 -7.23 -6.50 17.94
C PRO A 256 -6.21 -6.95 18.99
N VAL A 257 -6.30 -8.19 19.48
CA VAL A 257 -5.52 -8.68 20.64
C VAL A 257 -4.23 -9.38 20.21
N SER A 258 -4.36 -10.50 19.49
CA SER A 258 -3.27 -11.32 18.97
C SER A 258 -2.41 -10.60 17.93
N ARG A 259 -2.94 -9.54 17.30
CA ARG A 259 -2.31 -8.82 16.19
C ARG A 259 -2.06 -9.68 14.95
N ASN A 260 -2.64 -10.87 14.90
CA ASN A 260 -2.63 -11.72 13.71
C ASN A 260 -3.46 -11.06 12.61
N TRP A 261 -3.02 -11.22 11.37
CA TRP A 261 -3.78 -10.71 10.23
C TRP A 261 -5.09 -11.50 10.08
N THR A 262 -6.17 -10.79 9.75
CA THR A 262 -7.51 -11.39 9.51
C THR A 262 -7.93 -11.28 8.05
N ARG A 263 -7.37 -10.30 7.33
CA ARG A 263 -7.60 -10.09 5.90
C ARG A 263 -6.31 -9.61 5.26
N LEU A 264 -5.88 -10.31 4.21
CA LEU A 264 -4.91 -9.80 3.25
C LEU A 264 -5.66 -9.10 2.12
N ASN A 265 -4.96 -8.21 1.41
CA ASN A 265 -5.52 -7.51 0.26
C ASN A 265 -4.50 -7.56 -0.89
N ASN A 266 -5.01 -7.59 -2.12
CA ASN A 266 -4.26 -7.75 -3.36
C ASN A 266 -4.19 -6.45 -4.20
N ALA A 267 -4.49 -5.30 -3.62
CA ALA A 267 -4.30 -3.96 -4.19
C ALA A 267 -2.81 -3.59 -4.32
N VAL A 268 -1.95 -4.29 -3.57
CA VAL A 268 -0.50 -4.27 -3.77
C VAL A 268 0.05 -5.67 -3.55
N LEU A 269 0.86 -6.13 -4.49
CA LEU A 269 1.51 -7.44 -4.46
C LEU A 269 2.92 -7.27 -5.00
N ILE A 270 3.94 -7.75 -4.27
CA ILE A 270 5.33 -7.72 -4.72
C ILE A 270 5.82 -9.16 -4.76
N PHE A 271 6.05 -9.73 -5.92
CA PHE A 271 6.43 -11.14 -6.03
C PHE A 271 7.43 -11.39 -7.13
N ASP A 272 8.29 -12.37 -6.89
CA ASP A 272 9.13 -12.93 -7.94
C ASP A 272 8.28 -13.62 -9.00
N LYS A 273 8.82 -13.66 -10.22
CA LYS A 273 8.29 -14.51 -11.28
C LYS A 273 8.22 -15.96 -10.81
N ASN A 274 7.18 -16.68 -11.24
CA ASN A 274 6.89 -18.08 -10.93
C ASN A 274 6.67 -18.39 -9.45
N HIS A 275 6.39 -17.39 -8.60
CA HIS A 275 6.20 -17.64 -7.16
C HIS A 275 5.00 -18.59 -6.91
N PRO A 276 5.17 -19.70 -6.16
CA PRO A 276 4.13 -20.73 -5.98
C PRO A 276 2.82 -20.21 -5.39
N LEU A 277 2.90 -19.20 -4.50
CA LEU A 277 1.70 -18.56 -3.93
C LEU A 277 0.80 -17.96 -5.03
N LEU A 278 1.38 -17.36 -6.08
CA LEU A 278 0.61 -16.76 -7.17
C LEU A 278 -0.10 -17.84 -7.98
N LEU A 279 0.58 -18.95 -8.27
CA LEU A 279 -0.02 -20.10 -8.96
C LEU A 279 -1.19 -20.67 -8.15
N LYS A 280 -1.03 -20.85 -6.83
CA LYS A 280 -2.12 -21.27 -5.95
C LYS A 280 -3.28 -20.28 -5.89
N CYS A 281 -3.02 -18.98 -5.96
CA CYS A 281 -4.07 -17.98 -6.08
C CYS A 281 -4.83 -18.09 -7.42
N ILE A 282 -4.15 -18.37 -8.53
CA ILE A 282 -4.80 -18.57 -9.84
C ILE A 282 -5.64 -19.86 -9.83
N GLU A 283 -5.11 -20.95 -9.25
CA GLU A 283 -5.86 -22.20 -9.04
C GLU A 283 -7.11 -21.98 -8.19
N GLU A 284 -6.97 -21.35 -7.03
CA GLU A 284 -8.10 -21.03 -6.14
C GLU A 284 -9.13 -20.13 -6.84
N PHE A 285 -8.69 -19.17 -7.67
CA PHE A 285 -9.56 -18.30 -8.44
C PHE A 285 -10.43 -19.14 -9.39
N ALA A 286 -9.81 -20.00 -10.18
CA ALA A 286 -10.52 -20.83 -11.15
C ALA A 286 -11.48 -21.81 -10.48
N LEU A 287 -11.02 -22.51 -9.43
CA LEU A 287 -11.79 -23.55 -8.74
C LEU A 287 -12.99 -22.97 -7.99
N THR A 288 -12.77 -21.86 -7.27
CA THR A 288 -13.76 -21.33 -6.32
C THR A 288 -14.43 -20.04 -6.81
N PHE A 289 -14.25 -19.67 -8.08
CA PHE A 289 -14.78 -18.42 -8.64
C PHE A 289 -16.24 -18.22 -8.24
N ASN A 290 -16.52 -17.07 -7.64
CA ASN A 290 -17.87 -16.66 -7.31
C ASN A 290 -18.05 -15.18 -7.64
N GLY A 291 -18.59 -14.92 -8.83
CA GLY A 291 -18.91 -13.57 -9.30
C GLY A 291 -20.06 -12.92 -8.54
N ASN A 292 -20.71 -13.61 -7.60
CA ASN A 292 -21.85 -13.07 -6.84
C ASN A 292 -21.47 -12.48 -5.48
N VAL A 293 -20.22 -12.64 -5.04
CA VAL A 293 -19.75 -12.21 -3.70
C VAL A 293 -18.60 -11.23 -3.83
N TRP A 294 -18.82 -9.99 -3.36
CA TRP A 294 -17.79 -8.95 -3.40
C TRP A 294 -16.55 -9.36 -2.61
N GLY A 295 -15.37 -9.16 -3.20
CA GLY A 295 -14.08 -9.48 -2.60
C GLY A 295 -13.73 -10.97 -2.60
N HIS A 296 -14.66 -11.88 -2.93
CA HIS A 296 -14.43 -13.34 -2.90
C HIS A 296 -13.23 -13.76 -3.74
N ASN A 297 -13.13 -13.21 -4.95
CA ASN A 297 -12.07 -13.50 -5.92
C ASN A 297 -10.82 -12.60 -5.77
N GLY A 298 -10.77 -11.74 -4.76
CA GLY A 298 -9.69 -10.79 -4.52
C GLY A 298 -9.12 -10.91 -3.10
N PRO A 299 -9.38 -9.95 -2.19
CA PRO A 299 -8.86 -9.98 -0.81
C PRO A 299 -9.17 -11.28 -0.05
N TYR A 300 -10.35 -11.87 -0.25
CA TYR A 300 -10.73 -13.10 0.44
C TYR A 300 -9.96 -14.31 -0.10
N LEU A 301 -9.79 -14.40 -1.42
CA LEU A 301 -9.02 -15.43 -2.08
C LEU A 301 -7.56 -15.45 -1.60
N VAL A 302 -6.86 -14.32 -1.67
CA VAL A 302 -5.44 -14.28 -1.27
C VAL A 302 -5.27 -14.58 0.23
N SER A 303 -6.28 -14.25 1.04
CA SER A 303 -6.30 -14.63 2.47
C SER A 303 -6.46 -16.13 2.68
N ARG A 304 -7.34 -16.80 1.91
CA ARG A 304 -7.54 -18.26 2.02
C ARG A 304 -6.28 -19.00 1.61
N VAL A 305 -5.68 -18.62 0.47
CA VAL A 305 -4.46 -19.25 -0.03
C VAL A 305 -3.30 -19.04 0.93
N ALA A 306 -3.03 -17.80 1.37
CA ALA A 306 -1.94 -17.52 2.31
C ALA A 306 -2.08 -18.32 3.61
N ARG A 307 -3.30 -18.50 4.12
CA ARG A 307 -3.53 -19.31 5.34
C ARG A 307 -3.37 -20.81 5.10
N ALA A 308 -3.76 -21.29 3.93
CA ALA A 308 -3.65 -22.70 3.57
C ALA A 308 -2.20 -23.16 3.41
N VAL A 309 -1.29 -22.25 3.03
CA VAL A 309 0.14 -22.56 2.84
C VAL A 309 1.04 -22.03 3.96
N GLU A 310 0.46 -21.43 5.00
CA GLU A 310 1.23 -20.91 6.14
C GLU A 310 2.02 -22.04 6.81
N GLY A 311 3.32 -21.83 7.01
CA GLY A 311 4.22 -22.85 7.57
C GLY A 311 4.57 -24.00 6.61
N THR A 312 4.12 -23.97 5.35
CA THR A 312 4.47 -24.97 4.35
C THR A 312 5.77 -24.59 3.63
N GLU A 313 6.68 -25.55 3.48
CA GLU A 313 7.94 -25.36 2.76
C GLU A 313 7.69 -24.97 1.28
N GLY A 314 8.49 -24.06 0.74
CA GLY A 314 8.39 -23.60 -0.65
C GLY A 314 7.47 -22.39 -0.88
N TYR A 315 6.70 -21.95 0.12
CA TYR A 315 5.85 -20.74 0.04
C TYR A 315 6.44 -19.59 0.88
N ASN A 316 7.63 -19.10 0.51
CA ASN A 316 8.27 -18.01 1.24
C ASN A 316 7.70 -16.63 0.86
N PHE A 317 6.86 -16.05 1.71
CA PHE A 317 6.37 -14.69 1.58
C PHE A 317 6.28 -13.99 2.93
N THR A 318 6.32 -12.66 2.91
CA THR A 318 6.16 -11.81 4.08
C THR A 318 4.81 -11.12 4.06
N VAL A 319 4.05 -11.28 5.15
CA VAL A 319 2.85 -10.47 5.39
C VAL A 319 3.26 -9.19 6.11
N MET A 320 3.12 -8.05 5.44
CA MET A 320 3.33 -6.74 6.06
C MET A 320 2.09 -6.26 6.79
N THR A 321 2.28 -5.61 7.95
CA THR A 321 1.17 -5.05 8.74
C THR A 321 0.40 -3.97 7.97
N PRO A 322 -0.85 -3.62 8.37
CA PRO A 322 -1.61 -2.57 7.70
C PRO A 322 -0.88 -1.24 7.60
N SER A 323 -0.02 -0.90 8.56
CA SER A 323 0.75 0.35 8.51
C SER A 323 1.68 0.48 7.29
N ALA A 324 2.02 -0.62 6.61
CA ALA A 324 2.85 -0.58 5.41
C ALA A 324 2.11 -0.08 4.16
N PHE A 325 0.86 -0.49 3.94
CA PHE A 325 0.13 -0.22 2.68
C PHE A 325 -1.32 0.26 2.88
N TYR A 326 -1.90 -0.03 4.05
CA TYR A 326 -3.31 0.20 4.40
C TYR A 326 -3.42 0.98 5.73
N SER A 327 -2.59 2.01 5.88
CA SER A 327 -2.43 2.82 7.10
C SER A 327 -3.69 3.61 7.48
N VAL A 328 -4.56 3.84 6.50
CA VAL A 328 -5.88 4.47 6.65
C VAL A 328 -6.94 3.54 6.04
N ASN A 329 -7.89 3.13 6.88
CA ASN A 329 -9.03 2.31 6.47
C ASN A 329 -10.03 3.15 5.66
N TRP A 330 -10.78 2.51 4.75
CA TRP A 330 -11.86 3.13 3.96
C TRP A 330 -12.89 3.91 4.80
N VAL A 331 -13.14 3.53 6.06
CA VAL A 331 -14.03 4.26 6.98
C VAL A 331 -13.46 5.63 7.37
N GLU A 332 -12.14 5.75 7.43
CA GLU A 332 -11.46 6.98 7.88
C GLU A 332 -10.91 7.81 6.72
N ILE A 333 -10.96 7.28 5.49
CA ILE A 333 -10.27 7.87 4.34
C ILE A 333 -10.72 9.30 4.04
N GLU A 334 -12.00 9.60 4.24
CA GLU A 334 -12.59 10.95 4.09
C GLU A 334 -11.83 12.02 4.87
N LYS A 335 -11.29 11.68 6.04
CA LYS A 335 -10.58 12.64 6.91
C LYS A 335 -9.29 13.17 6.27
N LEU A 336 -8.74 12.47 5.29
CA LEU A 336 -7.58 12.96 4.55
C LEU A 336 -7.97 14.01 3.51
N PHE A 337 -9.20 13.97 3.00
CA PHE A 337 -9.70 14.86 1.95
C PHE A 337 -10.22 16.20 2.48
N LYS A 338 -10.55 16.29 3.78
CA LYS A 338 -11.12 17.48 4.41
C LYS A 338 -10.13 18.22 5.30
N VAL A 339 -10.25 19.54 5.37
CA VAL A 339 -9.51 20.35 6.35
C VAL A 339 -10.12 20.09 7.74
N PRO A 340 -9.30 19.70 8.74
CA PRO A 340 -9.80 19.48 10.09
C PRO A 340 -10.43 20.74 10.68
N ARG A 341 -11.66 20.63 11.18
CA ARG A 341 -12.42 21.76 11.76
C ARG A 341 -12.32 21.84 13.29
N THR A 342 -11.79 20.80 13.93
CA THR A 342 -11.59 20.72 15.37
C THR A 342 -10.13 20.38 15.71
N GLU A 343 -9.64 20.80 16.88
CA GLU A 343 -8.29 20.43 17.33
C GLU A 343 -8.10 18.92 17.44
N LYS A 344 -9.15 18.20 17.84
CA LYS A 344 -9.16 16.73 17.93
C LYS A 344 -8.94 16.10 16.55
N ASP A 345 -9.65 16.58 15.53
CA ASP A 345 -9.48 16.08 14.16
C ASP A 345 -8.12 16.46 13.60
N LEU A 346 -7.64 17.68 13.87
CA LEU A 346 -6.30 18.11 13.46
C LEU A 346 -5.22 17.20 14.04
N LYS A 347 -5.31 16.90 15.35
CA LYS A 347 -4.39 15.98 16.02
C LYS A 347 -4.47 14.58 15.41
N ARG A 348 -5.68 14.07 15.15
CA ARG A 348 -5.87 12.72 14.56
C ARG A 348 -5.27 12.61 13.17
N VAL A 349 -5.52 13.59 12.29
CA VAL A 349 -4.97 13.64 10.94
C VAL A 349 -3.45 13.78 11.00
N ARG A 350 -2.92 14.66 11.85
CA ARG A 350 -1.46 14.84 12.01
C ARG A 350 -0.76 13.57 12.46
N VAL A 351 -1.31 12.87 13.46
CA VAL A 351 -0.77 11.57 13.91
C VAL A 351 -0.76 10.56 12.78
N LYS A 352 -1.85 10.48 12.00
CA LYS A 352 -1.93 9.56 10.85
C LYS A 352 -0.94 9.89 9.74
N VAL A 353 -0.79 11.17 9.37
CA VAL A 353 0.22 11.59 8.39
C VAL A 353 1.64 11.27 8.86
N LEU A 354 1.96 11.52 10.13
CA LEU A 354 3.27 11.18 10.70
C LEU A 354 3.52 9.66 10.73
N GLU A 355 2.50 8.86 11.05
CA GLU A 355 2.57 7.40 10.99
C GLU A 355 2.87 6.94 9.56
N MET A 356 2.16 7.49 8.57
CA MET A 356 2.36 7.18 7.16
C MET A 356 3.78 7.53 6.68
N GLN A 357 4.24 8.76 6.94
CA GLN A 357 5.58 9.20 6.58
C GLN A 357 6.69 8.31 7.18
N ARG A 358 6.46 7.77 8.39
CA ARG A 358 7.45 6.92 9.07
C ARG A 358 7.41 5.47 8.65
N ARG A 359 6.23 4.89 8.41
CA ARG A 359 6.07 3.43 8.31
C ARG A 359 5.49 2.94 6.99
N SER A 360 4.74 3.79 6.27
CA SER A 360 4.04 3.35 5.08
C SER A 360 4.93 3.39 3.85
N TYR A 361 4.90 2.29 3.09
CA TYR A 361 5.39 2.20 1.73
C TYR A 361 4.35 2.74 0.74
N GLY A 362 3.06 2.59 1.04
CA GLY A 362 2.00 3.18 0.23
C GLY A 362 0.74 3.51 1.02
N LEU A 363 -0.15 4.24 0.36
CA LEU A 363 -1.50 4.61 0.83
C LEU A 363 -2.53 4.18 -0.22
N HIS A 364 -3.42 3.27 0.17
CA HIS A 364 -4.59 2.91 -0.64
C HIS A 364 -5.71 3.94 -0.47
N LEU A 365 -6.19 4.54 -1.56
CA LEU A 365 -7.23 5.57 -1.52
C LEU A 365 -8.65 5.01 -1.46
N TRP A 366 -8.86 3.72 -1.73
CA TRP A 366 -10.18 3.09 -1.69
C TRP A 366 -11.20 3.82 -2.58
N ASN A 367 -10.92 4.01 -3.87
CA ASN A 367 -11.71 4.86 -4.78
C ASN A 367 -13.21 4.50 -4.83
N LYS A 368 -13.61 3.25 -4.54
CA LYS A 368 -15.04 2.88 -4.33
C LYS A 368 -15.72 3.77 -3.26
N PHE A 369 -14.97 4.16 -2.23
CA PHE A 369 -15.45 4.99 -1.12
C PHE A 369 -15.01 6.44 -1.22
N SER A 370 -13.79 6.70 -1.71
CA SER A 370 -13.20 8.04 -1.65
C SER A 370 -13.48 8.91 -2.87
N SER A 371 -13.90 8.34 -4.01
CA SER A 371 -14.13 9.08 -5.27
C SER A 371 -15.12 10.23 -5.14
N LYS A 372 -16.10 10.10 -4.24
CA LYS A 372 -17.11 11.13 -3.93
C LYS A 372 -16.56 12.34 -3.15
N PHE A 373 -15.33 12.30 -2.67
CA PHE A 373 -14.73 13.39 -1.90
C PHE A 373 -13.81 14.23 -2.77
N GLU A 374 -14.06 15.54 -2.78
CA GLU A 374 -13.14 16.52 -3.31
C GLU A 374 -11.97 16.74 -2.34
N ILE A 375 -10.80 17.09 -2.87
CA ILE A 375 -9.63 17.42 -2.07
C ILE A 375 -9.78 18.88 -1.64
N GLU A 376 -10.07 19.14 -0.37
CA GLU A 376 -10.08 20.49 0.17
C GLU A 376 -8.65 21.05 0.24
N GLN A 377 -8.45 22.28 -0.22
CA GLN A 377 -7.15 22.96 -0.13
C GLN A 377 -6.69 23.06 1.33
N GLY A 378 -5.46 22.66 1.62
CA GLY A 378 -4.89 22.57 2.96
C GLY A 378 -5.14 21.25 3.68
N SER A 379 -5.93 20.33 3.11
CA SER A 379 -6.13 18.98 3.63
C SER A 379 -4.85 18.13 3.60
N ALA A 380 -4.87 16.94 4.20
CA ALA A 380 -3.75 16.02 4.12
C ALA A 380 -3.53 15.52 2.68
N MET A 381 -4.60 15.24 1.94
CA MET A 381 -4.50 14.83 0.54
C MET A 381 -3.96 15.94 -0.36
N ASP A 382 -4.32 17.21 -0.12
CA ASP A 382 -3.79 18.35 -0.88
C ASP A 382 -2.25 18.43 -0.78
N LYS A 383 -1.72 18.19 0.42
CA LYS A 383 -0.27 18.11 0.65
C LYS A 383 0.35 16.90 -0.03
N ILE A 384 -0.28 15.72 0.08
CA ILE A 384 0.21 14.50 -0.58
C ILE A 384 0.28 14.71 -2.10
N VAL A 385 -0.75 15.30 -2.71
CA VAL A 385 -0.77 15.64 -4.14
C VAL A 385 0.38 16.56 -4.49
N THR A 386 0.54 17.65 -3.73
CA THR A 386 1.61 18.63 -3.97
C THR A 386 3.01 18.01 -3.85
N ASP A 387 3.23 17.15 -2.86
CA ASP A 387 4.53 16.52 -2.59
C ASP A 387 4.95 15.50 -3.67
N HIS A 388 3.97 14.83 -4.29
CA HIS A 388 4.20 13.78 -5.28
C HIS A 388 4.13 14.27 -6.72
N CYS A 389 3.78 15.53 -6.96
CA CYS A 389 3.66 16.01 -8.33
C CYS A 389 5.03 16.03 -9.04
N VAL A 390 5.13 15.28 -10.14
CA VAL A 390 6.32 15.18 -11.00
C VAL A 390 6.06 15.78 -12.39
N ILE A 391 4.80 15.85 -12.82
CA ILE A 391 4.42 16.47 -14.10
C ILE A 391 3.81 17.88 -13.96
N CYS A 392 3.52 18.36 -12.75
CA CYS A 392 3.12 19.75 -12.53
C CYS A 392 4.23 20.71 -12.98
N GLU A 393 3.85 21.82 -13.61
CA GLU A 393 4.74 22.96 -13.72
C GLU A 393 5.01 23.47 -12.31
N LYS A 394 6.28 23.37 -11.86
CA LYS A 394 6.71 24.22 -10.76
C LYS A 394 6.59 25.63 -11.28
N VAL A 395 5.64 26.40 -10.76
CA VAL A 395 5.67 27.86 -10.88
C VAL A 395 6.93 28.30 -10.15
N THR A 396 8.06 28.31 -10.85
CA THR A 396 9.26 29.00 -10.40
C THR A 396 8.89 30.47 -10.47
N ALA A 397 8.66 31.08 -9.30
CA ALA A 397 8.68 32.52 -9.19
C ALA A 397 10.06 32.98 -9.70
N SER A 398 10.07 33.49 -10.93
CA SER A 398 11.20 34.18 -11.55
C SER A 398 11.46 35.50 -10.85
#